data_AF-A0A3D5E512-F1
#
_entry.id   AF-A0A3D5E512-F1
#
_cell.length_a   1.000
_cell.length_b   1.000
_cell.length_c   1.000
_cell.angle_alpha   90.00
_cell.angle_beta   90.00
_cell.angle_gamma   90.00
#
_symmetry.space_group_name_H-M   'P 1'
#
loop_
_entity.id
_entity.type
_entity.pdbx_description
1 polymer ?
#
loop_
_entity_poly.entity_id
_entity_poly.type
_entity_poly.pdbx_seq_one_letter_code
_entity_poly.pdbx_strand_id
1 'polypeptide(L)' 'QAIHRTRILSASIRYVNSVSQSFANGANIVTMPPAVFEKMYNHVLTDKGLEIFDADHKATLDLINK' A
#
# COMPACT_ATOMS: atom_id res chain seq x y z
N GLN A 1 35.84 7.18 14.65
CA GLN A 1 34.65 7.66 13.92
C GLN A 1 33.67 6.50 13.79
N ALA A 2 32.41 6.66 14.18
CA ALA A 2 31.39 5.68 13.90
C ALA A 2 31.05 5.75 12.40
N ILE A 3 31.63 4.86 11.61
CA ILE A 3 31.38 4.79 10.17
C ILE A 3 30.01 4.13 10.00
N HIS A 4 28.97 4.92 9.75
CA HIS A 4 27.65 4.41 9.45
C HIS A 4 27.52 4.14 7.94
N ARG A 5 26.90 3.01 7.59
CA ARG A 5 26.65 2.67 6.18
C ARG A 5 25.64 3.66 5.59
N THR A 6 26.03 4.34 4.51
CA THR A 6 25.13 5.25 3.78
C THR A 6 23.89 4.52 3.31
N ARG A 7 22.72 5.11 3.56
CA ARG A 7 21.42 4.61 3.09
C ARG A 7 20.96 5.44 1.90
N ILE A 8 20.39 4.77 0.91
CA ILE A 8 19.83 5.41 -0.28
C ILE A 8 18.46 5.97 0.07
N LEU A 9 18.32 7.29 0.01
CA LEU A 9 17.05 8.01 0.16
C LEU A 9 16.59 8.48 -1.23
N SER A 10 15.53 7.86 -1.74
CA SER A 10 14.90 8.26 -3.00
C SER A 10 13.94 9.43 -2.75
N ALA A 11 14.20 10.57 -3.39
CA ALA A 11 13.47 11.81 -3.20
C ALA A 11 12.74 12.27 -4.46
N SER A 12 11.90 13.30 -4.31
CA SER A 12 11.11 13.90 -5.39
C SER A 12 10.15 12.90 -6.09
N ILE A 13 9.60 11.96 -5.32
CA ILE A 13 8.58 11.04 -5.81
C ILE A 13 7.26 11.80 -6.04
N ARG A 14 6.66 11.62 -7.24
CA ARG A 14 5.40 12.28 -7.63
C ARG A 14 4.26 11.30 -7.91
N TYR A 15 4.57 10.02 -8.10
CA TYR A 15 3.62 9.00 -8.51
C TYR A 15 3.80 7.72 -7.69
N VAL A 16 2.71 6.98 -7.51
CA VAL A 16 2.69 5.73 -6.73
C VAL A 16 3.63 4.67 -7.33
N ASN A 17 3.66 4.54 -8.66
CA ASN A 17 4.54 3.57 -9.34
C ASN A 17 6.04 3.83 -9.08
N SER A 18 6.44 5.10 -8.95
CA SER A 18 7.83 5.46 -8.65
C SER A 18 8.27 4.95 -7.28
N VAL A 19 7.37 4.83 -6.31
CA VAL A 19 7.68 4.27 -4.98
C VAL A 19 8.11 2.81 -5.13
N SER A 20 7.30 2.00 -5.81
CA SER A 20 7.59 0.57 -6.03
C SER A 20 8.88 0.37 -6.82
N GLN A 21 9.13 1.19 -7.84
CA GLN A 21 10.36 1.15 -8.62
C GLN A 21 11.59 1.54 -7.79
N SER A 22 11.49 2.57 -6.94
CA SER A 22 12.59 2.99 -6.07
C SER A 22 13.03 1.86 -5.13
N PHE A 23 12.07 1.17 -4.51
CA PHE A 23 12.38 0.02 -3.66
C PHE A 23 12.92 -1.17 -4.45
N ALA A 24 12.35 -1.48 -5.62
CA ALA A 24 12.85 -2.54 -6.50
C ALA A 24 14.30 -2.28 -6.95
N ASN A 25 14.66 -1.01 -7.13
CA ASN A 25 16.01 -0.57 -7.51
C ASN A 25 16.98 -0.47 -6.32
N GLY A 26 16.57 -0.83 -5.10
CA GLY A 26 17.44 -0.90 -3.92
C GLY A 26 17.48 0.37 -3.06
N ALA A 27 16.52 1.29 -3.20
CA ALA A 27 16.39 2.39 -2.24
C ALA A 27 16.05 1.84 -0.84
N ASN A 28 16.68 2.41 0.20
CA ASN A 28 16.39 2.02 1.58
C ASN A 28 15.21 2.81 2.15
N ILE A 29 15.10 4.07 1.75
CA ILE A 29 14.11 5.03 2.25
C ILE A 29 13.59 5.83 1.06
N VAL A 30 12.31 6.21 1.12
CA VAL A 30 11.68 7.10 0.15
C VAL A 30 11.09 8.30 0.88
N THR A 31 11.14 9.47 0.25
CA THR A 31 10.39 10.66 0.70
C THR A 31 9.40 11.07 -0.37
N MET A 32 8.15 11.30 0.04
CA MET A 32 7.03 11.59 -0.85
C MET A 32 6.01 12.52 -0.20
N PRO A 33 5.20 13.25 -0.98
CA PRO A 33 4.07 14.00 -0.45
C PRO A 33 3.01 13.08 0.20
N PRO A 34 2.29 13.53 1.24
CA PRO A 34 1.23 12.73 1.88
C PRO A 34 0.16 12.23 0.90
N ALA A 35 -0.21 13.05 -0.09
CA ALA A 35 -1.19 12.66 -1.11
C ALA A 35 -0.75 11.47 -1.98
N VAL A 36 0.55 11.25 -2.17
CA VAL A 36 1.05 10.05 -2.88
C VAL A 36 0.91 8.83 -1.98
N PHE A 37 1.23 8.97 -0.69
CA PHE A 37 1.12 7.91 0.30
C PHE A 37 -0.33 7.43 0.47
N GLU A 38 -1.29 8.35 0.57
CA GLU A 38 -2.73 8.02 0.64
C GLU A 38 -3.20 7.24 -0.59
N LYS A 39 -2.76 7.65 -1.79
CA LYS A 39 -3.11 6.97 -3.04
C LYS A 39 -2.56 5.54 -3.12
N MET A 40 -1.52 5.19 -2.36
CA MET A 40 -0.98 3.82 -2.35
C MET A 40 -1.96 2.80 -1.76
N TYR A 41 -2.88 3.23 -0.90
CA TYR A 41 -3.87 2.33 -0.28
C TYR A 41 -5.07 2.05 -1.17
N ASN A 42 -5.35 2.93 -2.14
CA ASN A 42 -6.57 2.87 -2.95
C ASN A 42 -6.38 1.90 -4.11
N HIS A 43 -7.14 0.80 -4.12
CA HIS A 43 -7.12 -0.16 -5.22
C HIS A 43 -8.51 -0.76 -5.47
N VAL A 44 -8.96 -0.69 -6.73
CA VAL A 44 -10.33 -1.09 -7.13
C VAL A 44 -10.65 -2.55 -6.80
N LEU A 45 -9.66 -3.45 -6.85
CA LEU A 45 -9.90 -4.87 -6.48
C LEU A 45 -9.99 -5.07 -4.97
N THR A 46 -9.39 -4.19 -4.17
CA THR A 46 -9.50 -4.26 -2.70
C THR A 46 -10.91 -3.88 -2.27
N ASP A 47 -11.46 -2.80 -2.83
CA ASP A 47 -12.82 -2.35 -2.53
C ASP A 47 -13.85 -3.43 -2.94
N LYS A 48 -13.72 -3.96 -4.15
CA LYS A 48 -14.57 -5.08 -4.61
C LYS A 48 -14.43 -6.34 -3.76
N GLY A 49 -13.22 -6.64 -3.31
CA GLY A 49 -12.96 -7.77 -2.44
C GLY A 49 -13.68 -7.64 -1.09
N LEU A 50 -13.67 -6.44 -0.50
CA LEU A 50 -14.40 -6.14 0.73
C LEU A 50 -15.92 -6.26 0.54
N GLU A 51 -16.46 -5.73 -0.55
CA GLU A 51 -17.90 -5.84 -0.86
C GLU A 51 -18.36 -7.31 -0.97
N ILE A 52 -17.57 -8.14 -1.66
CA ILE A 52 -17.86 -9.58 -1.80
C ILE A 52 -17.75 -10.27 -0.44
N PHE A 53 -16.70 -9.97 0.32
CA PHE A 53 -16.49 -10.55 1.64
C PHE A 53 -17.64 -10.24 2.61
N ASP A 54 -18.12 -9.00 2.63
CA ASP A 54 -19.24 -8.58 3.47
C ASP A 54 -20.54 -9.26 3.05
N ALA A 55 -20.77 -9.44 1.75
CA ALA A 55 -21.92 -10.15 1.22
C ALA A 55 -21.92 -11.64 1.63
N ASP A 56 -20.78 -12.32 1.49
CA ASP A 56 -20.61 -13.72 1.84
C ASP A 56 -20.75 -13.94 3.36
N HIS A 57 -20.19 -13.03 4.16
CA HIS A 57 -20.33 -13.07 5.61
C HIS A 57 -21.80 -12.92 6.04
N LYS A 58 -22.53 -11.98 5.43
CA LYS A 58 -23.97 -11.80 5.71
C LYS A 58 -24.77 -13.04 5.31
N ALA A 59 -24.50 -13.62 4.14
CA ALA A 59 -25.17 -14.84 3.71
C ALA A 59 -24.92 -16.01 4.68
N THR A 60 -23.71 -16.12 5.22
CA THR A 60 -23.37 -17.13 6.23
C THR A 60 -24.13 -16.91 7.53
N LEU A 61 -24.24 -15.68 8.02
CA LEU A 61 -25.02 -15.33 9.22
C LEU A 61 -26.51 -15.64 9.04
N ASP A 62 -27.08 -15.33 7.87
CA ASP A 62 -28.48 -15.60 7.57
C ASP A 62 -28.80 -17.11 7.56
N LEU A 63 -27.83 -17.96 7.19
CA LEU A 63 -27.96 -19.42 7.26
C LEU A 63 -27.88 -19.97 8.68
N ILE A 64 -27.07 -19.35 9.55
CA ILE A 64 -26.93 -19.78 10.96
C ILE A 64 -28.16 -19.39 11.78
N ASN A 65 -28.76 -18.23 11.48
CA ASN A 65 -29.91 -17.70 12.22
C ASN A 65 -31.26 -18.29 11.77
N LYS A 66 -31.25 -19.22 10.82
CA LYS A 66 -32.43 -19.86 10.25
C LYS A 66 -32.55 -21.31 10.73
#